data_AF-A0A538F8M5-F1
#
_entry.id   AF-A0A538F8M5-F1
#
_cell.length_a   1.000
_cell.length_b   1.000
_cell.length_c   1.000
_cell.angle_alpha   90.00
_cell.angle_beta   90.00
_cell.angle_gamma   90.00
#
_symmetry.space_group_name_H-M   'P 1'
#
loop_
_entity.id
_entity.type
_entity.pdbx_description
1 polymer ?
#
loop_
_entity_poly.entity_id
_entity_poly.type
_entity_poly.pdbx_seq_one_letter_code
_entity_poly.pdbx_strand_id
1 'polypeptide(L)'
;MRWQALSYLAGAAGLTVLVQPVPAGADVAVVVIDGRGFGHGVGMSQDGAEHMGRQGSTTNQILGQFYPGTALAKTAGQVRVVLAADPHGDATLGFPNGGQVRDALGGAQSPGFPVAVPPGGSVRVHYDGSTYTVTAPGSGTAAAPVPASGARSGGAAASLRGARTAGLVGPGPATTTAAASTTTTTSTTTLVPPPPTLPGPSSSTTTVVSPPPSPAPPPTTAGASSTTTTLPGGGGPGGPGGPAPPGPGAQPAASSSRPLWAVPTGANGVVAPGDGSHRYRGVTEAEGVAAAPPAGAALQLVNQLDVEQYLRGMGEVLDPRWAPASLRVQAIAARTYAMRAMASGGEICATDRCQVYLGQQAEYPAMDRAVSDTAGQVLVFNRGLASTVYSANGGGFSATRAEGFGPSEAGSDAAYPYLRAAPYPTADPLPWSVTVGLGDVAS
;
A
#
# COMPACT_ATOMS: atom_id res chain seq x y z
N MET A 1 10.81 -7.65 90.04
CA MET A 1 10.20 -8.56 89.05
C MET A 1 11.33 -9.28 88.35
N ARG A 2 11.51 -10.57 88.66
CA ARG A 2 12.63 -11.44 88.26
C ARG A 2 12.06 -12.69 87.57
N TRP A 3 12.89 -13.27 86.72
CA TRP A 3 12.69 -14.39 85.81
C TRP A 3 12.26 -15.71 86.46
N GLN A 4 11.64 -16.60 85.65
CA GLN A 4 11.77 -18.09 85.56
C GLN A 4 10.51 -18.64 84.84
N ALA A 5 10.54 -19.25 83.65
CA ALA A 5 11.15 -20.50 83.15
C ALA A 5 10.30 -21.78 83.39
N LEU A 6 10.11 -22.55 82.29
CA LEU A 6 9.78 -23.99 82.19
C LEU A 6 8.31 -24.40 82.49
N SER A 7 7.59 -25.27 81.76
CA SER A 7 7.82 -26.21 80.64
C SER A 7 6.44 -26.64 80.10
N TYR A 8 6.31 -27.11 78.85
CA TYR A 8 5.68 -28.41 78.51
C TYR A 8 5.85 -28.70 77.01
N LEU A 9 6.40 -29.88 76.72
CA LEU A 9 6.53 -30.51 75.41
C LEU A 9 5.19 -31.09 74.95
N ALA A 10 4.88 -30.95 73.66
CA ALA A 10 4.07 -31.93 72.92
C ALA A 10 4.48 -31.90 71.44
N GLY A 11 4.89 -33.06 70.91
CA GLY A 11 5.47 -33.21 69.60
C GLY A 11 4.48 -33.05 68.45
N ALA A 12 4.98 -32.52 67.34
CA ALA A 12 4.35 -32.61 66.02
C ALA A 12 5.38 -33.20 65.06
N ALA A 13 5.08 -34.40 64.54
CA ALA A 13 5.83 -35.02 63.46
C ALA A 13 5.62 -34.20 62.18
N GLY A 14 6.61 -33.40 61.80
CA GLY A 14 6.60 -32.61 60.59
C GLY A 14 6.86 -33.47 59.35
N LEU A 15 5.86 -33.59 58.48
CA LEU A 15 6.02 -34.06 57.11
C LEU A 15 7.01 -33.12 56.39
N THR A 16 8.23 -33.60 56.13
CA THR A 16 9.22 -32.80 55.40
C THR A 16 8.91 -32.89 53.91
N VAL A 17 8.27 -31.86 53.36
CA VAL A 17 8.14 -31.69 51.90
C VAL A 17 9.51 -31.28 51.36
N LEU A 18 10.18 -32.20 50.69
CA LEU A 18 11.35 -31.88 49.86
C LEU A 18 10.87 -31.09 48.64
N VAL A 19 10.94 -29.76 48.71
CA VAL A 19 10.84 -28.92 47.52
C VAL A 19 12.15 -29.10 46.75
N GLN A 20 12.12 -29.91 45.69
CA GLN A 20 13.25 -29.96 44.76
C GLN A 20 13.31 -28.62 44.01
N PRO A 21 14.48 -27.97 43.92
CA PRO A 21 14.61 -26.81 43.05
C PRO A 21 14.33 -27.26 41.62
N VAL A 22 13.32 -26.68 41.00
CA VAL A 22 13.11 -26.81 39.55
C VAL A 22 14.39 -26.29 38.90
N PRO A 23 15.07 -27.06 38.03
CA PRO A 23 16.24 -26.56 37.34
C PRO A 23 15.83 -25.28 36.60
N ALA A 24 16.57 -24.19 36.83
CA ALA A 24 16.42 -22.97 36.06
C ALA A 24 16.44 -23.37 34.57
N GLY A 25 15.36 -23.03 33.85
CA GLY A 25 15.24 -23.37 32.43
C GLY A 25 16.49 -22.92 31.69
N ALA A 26 17.03 -23.78 30.84
CA ALA A 26 18.26 -23.52 30.11
C ALA A 26 18.22 -22.13 29.44
N ASP A 27 19.27 -21.34 29.62
CA ASP A 27 19.41 -20.03 28.99
C ASP A 27 19.33 -20.21 27.47
N VAL A 28 18.23 -19.76 26.86
CA VAL A 28 18.08 -19.75 25.40
C VAL A 28 18.91 -18.58 24.88
N ALA A 29 19.98 -18.88 24.13
CA ALA A 29 20.75 -17.85 23.46
C ALA A 29 19.86 -17.09 22.48
N VAL A 30 19.80 -15.76 22.63
CA VAL A 30 18.99 -14.87 21.79
C VAL A 30 19.89 -13.85 21.09
N VAL A 31 19.45 -13.43 19.91
CA VAL A 31 19.94 -12.25 19.21
C VAL A 31 18.91 -11.14 19.46
N VAL A 32 19.36 -10.02 20.03
CA VAL A 32 18.55 -8.81 20.14
C VAL A 32 18.94 -7.87 19.02
N ILE A 33 17.96 -7.49 18.20
CA ILE A 33 18.12 -6.56 17.08
C ILE A 33 17.37 -5.30 17.44
N ASP A 34 18.11 -4.22 17.66
CA ASP A 34 17.54 -2.89 17.86
C ASP A 34 17.55 -2.11 16.55
N GLY A 35 16.44 -1.46 16.27
CA GLY A 35 16.26 -0.65 15.07
C GLY A 35 15.42 0.58 15.33
N ARG A 36 15.21 1.35 14.27
CA ARG A 36 14.48 2.63 14.27
C ARG A 36 13.71 2.79 12.96
N GLY A 37 12.73 3.69 12.96
CA GLY A 37 11.97 4.04 11.78
C GLY A 37 10.90 3.01 11.37
N PHE A 38 10.14 3.36 10.34
CA PHE A 38 9.09 2.58 9.73
C PHE A 38 9.02 2.90 8.23
N GLY A 39 9.41 1.94 7.39
CA GLY A 39 9.48 2.08 5.93
C GLY A 39 10.88 1.82 5.36
N HIS A 40 11.09 2.10 4.07
CA HIS A 40 12.35 1.79 3.38
C HIS A 40 13.51 2.77 3.67
N GLY A 41 13.24 3.92 4.31
CA GLY A 41 14.28 4.89 4.72
C GLY A 41 14.94 5.70 3.59
N VAL A 42 14.85 5.26 2.33
CA VAL A 42 15.39 6.00 1.16
C VAL A 42 14.64 7.31 0.91
N GLY A 43 15.36 8.39 0.63
CA GLY A 43 14.79 9.67 0.24
C GLY A 43 14.14 10.42 1.41
N MET A 44 12.93 10.96 1.19
CA MET A 44 12.29 11.79 2.22
C MET A 44 11.66 10.96 3.34
N SER A 45 11.97 11.30 4.59
CA SER A 45 11.16 10.88 5.74
C SER A 45 10.00 11.86 5.91
N GLN A 46 8.77 11.35 5.87
CA GLN A 46 7.57 12.18 6.04
C GLN A 46 7.52 12.78 7.46
N ASP A 47 7.83 12.00 8.50
CA ASP A 47 7.98 12.49 9.87
C ASP A 47 9.10 13.54 9.99
N GLY A 48 10.28 13.28 9.40
CA GLY A 48 11.38 14.24 9.41
C GLY A 48 11.03 15.57 8.71
N ALA A 49 10.35 15.50 7.57
CA ALA A 49 9.85 16.68 6.86
C ALA A 49 8.82 17.44 7.71
N GLU A 50 7.93 16.73 8.39
CA GLU A 50 6.96 17.33 9.30
C GLU A 50 7.63 18.01 10.50
N HIS A 51 8.59 17.34 11.12
CA HIS A 51 9.37 17.90 12.21
C HIS A 51 10.08 19.19 11.77
N MET A 52 10.77 19.17 10.62
CA MET A 52 11.42 20.36 10.06
C MET A 52 10.43 21.50 9.79
N GLY A 53 9.25 21.18 9.23
CA GLY A 53 8.18 22.15 8.99
C GLY A 53 7.67 22.80 10.27
N ARG A 54 7.50 22.02 11.35
CA ARG A 54 7.15 22.55 12.68
C ARG A 54 8.21 23.45 13.28
N GLN A 55 9.49 23.19 12.99
CA GLN A 55 10.60 24.06 13.38
C GLN A 55 10.75 25.29 12.48
N GLY A 56 9.82 25.53 11.55
CA GLY A 56 9.81 26.71 10.69
C GLY A 56 10.67 26.60 9.43
N SER A 57 11.15 25.40 9.09
CA SER A 57 11.86 25.20 7.82
C SER A 57 10.93 25.48 6.64
N THR A 58 11.45 26.18 5.65
CA THR A 58 10.73 26.44 4.39
C THR A 58 10.65 25.17 3.53
N THR A 59 9.68 25.13 2.62
CA THR A 59 9.54 24.05 1.63
C THR A 59 10.85 23.75 0.89
N ASN A 60 11.60 24.78 0.47
CA ASN A 60 12.87 24.58 -0.24
C ASN A 60 13.99 24.02 0.64
N GLN A 61 14.05 24.40 1.92
CA GLN A 61 15.02 23.84 2.87
C GLN A 61 14.74 22.35 3.13
N ILE A 62 13.47 21.98 3.29
CA ILE A 62 13.07 20.58 3.48
C ILE A 62 13.37 19.76 2.22
N LEU A 63 13.01 20.25 1.02
CA LEU A 63 13.35 19.58 -0.24
C LEU A 63 14.88 19.45 -0.42
N GLY A 64 15.64 20.49 -0.08
CA GLY A 64 17.11 20.48 -0.16
C GLY A 64 17.77 19.50 0.82
N GLN A 65 17.15 19.24 1.97
CA GLN A 65 17.60 18.24 2.94
C GLN A 65 17.49 16.82 2.38
N PHE A 66 16.32 16.48 1.81
CA PHE A 66 16.02 15.10 1.40
C PHE A 66 16.35 14.78 -0.07
N TYR A 67 16.41 15.80 -0.93
CA TYR A 67 16.73 15.66 -2.36
C TYR A 67 17.81 16.68 -2.80
N PRO A 68 18.98 16.67 -2.16
CA PRO A 68 20.05 17.64 -2.41
C PRO A 68 20.56 17.57 -3.85
N GLY A 69 20.82 18.71 -4.48
CA GLY A 69 21.30 18.76 -5.86
C GLY A 69 20.22 18.53 -6.93
N THR A 70 18.97 18.30 -6.54
CA THR A 70 17.82 18.43 -7.44
C THR A 70 17.42 19.91 -7.60
N ALA A 71 16.67 20.21 -8.65
CA ALA A 71 16.12 21.54 -8.90
C ALA A 71 14.61 21.47 -9.05
N LEU A 72 13.93 22.59 -8.75
CA LEU A 72 12.51 22.73 -9.06
C LEU A 72 12.31 22.96 -10.55
N ALA A 73 11.28 22.33 -11.11
CA ALA A 73 10.77 22.58 -12.45
C ALA A 73 9.24 22.56 -12.44
N LYS A 74 8.61 22.82 -13.60
CA LYS A 74 7.17 22.68 -13.77
C LYS A 74 6.81 21.60 -14.77
N THR A 75 5.84 20.77 -14.41
CA THR A 75 5.20 19.81 -15.31
C THR A 75 3.72 19.70 -14.96
N ALA A 76 2.90 19.41 -15.97
CA ALA A 76 1.51 18.99 -15.80
C ALA A 76 1.30 17.70 -16.58
N GLY A 77 0.19 17.01 -16.33
CA GLY A 77 -0.13 15.80 -17.07
C GLY A 77 -1.24 15.00 -16.41
N GLN A 78 -1.67 13.95 -17.12
CA GLN A 78 -2.61 12.98 -16.58
C GLN A 78 -1.87 11.85 -15.88
N VAL A 79 -2.51 11.30 -14.86
CA VAL A 79 -2.10 10.09 -14.15
C VAL A 79 -3.10 8.98 -14.45
N ARG A 80 -2.59 7.79 -14.76
CA ARG A 80 -3.36 6.55 -14.89
C ARG A 80 -3.11 5.68 -13.66
N VAL A 81 -4.13 5.50 -12.83
CA VAL A 81 -4.04 4.74 -11.57
C VAL A 81 -4.79 3.42 -11.69
N VAL A 82 -4.08 2.30 -11.56
CA VAL A 82 -4.67 0.97 -11.49
C VAL A 82 -5.34 0.78 -10.13
N LEU A 83 -6.67 0.64 -10.14
CA LEU A 83 -7.49 0.54 -8.92
C LEU A 83 -7.67 -0.90 -8.45
N ALA A 84 -8.12 -1.76 -9.37
CA ALA A 84 -8.45 -3.15 -9.08
C ALA A 84 -8.45 -3.96 -10.39
N ALA A 85 -8.19 -5.25 -10.28
CA ALA A 85 -8.38 -6.22 -11.34
C ALA A 85 -9.39 -7.27 -10.87
N ASP A 86 -10.44 -7.48 -11.64
CA ASP A 86 -11.37 -8.57 -11.45
C ASP A 86 -10.96 -9.75 -12.35
N PRO A 87 -10.68 -10.94 -11.78
CA PRO A 87 -10.21 -12.09 -12.53
C PRO A 87 -11.29 -12.78 -13.36
N HIS A 88 -12.55 -12.35 -13.26
CA HIS A 88 -13.70 -12.89 -13.98
C HIS A 88 -14.23 -11.97 -15.07
N GLY A 89 -13.56 -10.83 -15.30
CA GLY A 89 -13.92 -9.89 -16.35
C GLY A 89 -15.08 -8.97 -15.97
N ASP A 90 -15.49 -8.91 -14.69
CA ASP A 90 -16.66 -8.15 -14.25
C ASP A 90 -16.28 -6.91 -13.43
N ALA A 91 -16.97 -5.79 -13.67
CA ALA A 91 -16.88 -4.61 -12.82
C ALA A 91 -18.24 -3.93 -12.65
N THR A 92 -18.52 -3.42 -11.45
CA THR A 92 -19.65 -2.51 -11.20
C THR A 92 -19.13 -1.08 -11.07
N LEU A 93 -19.78 -0.13 -11.73
CA LEU A 93 -19.41 1.28 -11.75
C LEU A 93 -20.62 2.11 -11.32
N GLY A 94 -20.56 2.72 -10.15
CA GLY A 94 -21.56 3.64 -9.62
C GLY A 94 -21.32 5.09 -10.06
N PHE A 95 -22.41 5.83 -10.27
CA PHE A 95 -22.41 7.23 -10.66
C PHE A 95 -23.22 8.09 -9.67
N PRO A 96 -22.63 8.48 -8.52
CA PRO A 96 -23.34 9.26 -7.50
C PRO A 96 -24.00 10.53 -8.02
N ASN A 97 -23.34 11.24 -8.95
CA ASN A 97 -23.85 12.47 -9.57
C ASN A 97 -24.39 12.26 -10.99
N GLY A 98 -24.52 11.01 -11.42
CA GLY A 98 -24.85 10.65 -12.79
C GLY A 98 -23.64 10.75 -13.71
N GLY A 99 -23.80 10.28 -14.93
CA GLY A 99 -22.72 10.24 -15.90
C GLY A 99 -23.10 9.41 -17.10
N GLN A 100 -22.08 8.91 -17.78
CA GLN A 100 -22.25 8.07 -18.96
C GLN A 100 -21.11 7.07 -19.07
N VAL A 101 -21.41 5.91 -19.64
CA VAL A 101 -20.39 4.98 -20.14
C VAL A 101 -20.18 5.26 -21.62
N ARG A 102 -18.92 5.32 -22.06
CA ARG A 102 -18.52 5.64 -23.43
C ARG A 102 -17.53 4.59 -23.93
N ASP A 103 -17.53 4.31 -25.22
CA ASP A 103 -16.49 3.48 -25.86
C ASP A 103 -15.46 4.32 -26.65
N ALA A 104 -15.57 5.65 -26.54
CA ALA A 104 -14.55 6.62 -26.92
C ALA A 104 -14.73 7.91 -26.10
N LEU A 105 -13.63 8.47 -25.57
CA LEU A 105 -13.65 9.75 -24.85
C LEU A 105 -13.96 10.95 -25.77
N GLY A 106 -13.69 10.83 -27.07
CA GLY A 106 -14.04 11.80 -28.10
C GLY A 106 -14.24 11.12 -29.45
N GLY A 107 -14.94 11.79 -30.37
CA GLY A 107 -15.24 11.25 -31.70
C GLY A 107 -16.49 10.36 -31.74
N ALA A 108 -16.60 9.57 -32.81
CA ALA A 108 -17.71 8.65 -33.03
C ALA A 108 -17.69 7.49 -32.01
N GLN A 109 -18.87 7.09 -31.57
CA GLN A 109 -19.09 5.97 -30.65
C GLN A 109 -19.82 4.83 -31.36
N SER A 110 -19.65 3.61 -30.86
CA SER A 110 -20.37 2.45 -31.39
C SER A 110 -21.89 2.57 -31.11
N PRO A 111 -22.76 1.90 -31.88
CA PRO A 111 -24.19 1.86 -31.60
C PRO A 111 -24.49 1.46 -30.16
N GLY A 112 -25.36 2.21 -29.49
CA GLY A 112 -25.69 2.03 -28.06
C GLY A 112 -24.85 2.88 -27.09
N PHE A 113 -23.75 3.49 -27.55
CA PHE A 113 -22.97 4.43 -26.76
C PHE A 113 -23.21 5.90 -27.19
N PRO A 114 -23.16 6.87 -26.25
CA PRO A 114 -22.92 6.69 -24.83
C PRO A 114 -24.14 6.13 -24.07
N VAL A 115 -23.90 5.27 -23.08
CA VAL A 115 -24.95 4.77 -22.18
C VAL A 115 -25.09 5.77 -21.03
N ALA A 116 -26.20 6.52 -21.01
CA ALA A 116 -26.48 7.49 -19.94
C ALA A 116 -26.85 6.78 -18.63
N VAL A 117 -26.32 7.28 -17.51
CA VAL A 117 -26.58 6.76 -16.16
C VAL A 117 -27.11 7.90 -15.28
N PRO A 118 -28.34 7.79 -14.73
CA PRO A 118 -28.89 8.84 -13.87
C PRO A 118 -28.12 8.95 -12.54
N PRO A 119 -28.24 10.09 -11.83
CA PRO A 119 -27.67 10.22 -10.48
C PRO A 119 -28.10 9.11 -9.53
N GLY A 120 -27.13 8.53 -8.83
CA GLY A 120 -27.32 7.37 -7.96
C GLY A 120 -27.42 6.02 -8.69
N GLY A 121 -27.38 6.02 -10.03
CA GLY A 121 -27.36 4.80 -10.84
C GLY A 121 -26.00 4.11 -10.82
N SER A 122 -25.99 2.85 -11.24
CA SER A 122 -24.78 2.07 -11.50
C SER A 122 -24.89 1.33 -12.83
N VAL A 123 -23.80 0.74 -13.29
CA VAL A 123 -23.75 -0.16 -14.45
C VAL A 123 -22.83 -1.32 -14.14
N ARG A 124 -23.10 -2.47 -14.75
CA ARG A 124 -22.16 -3.60 -14.80
C ARG A 124 -21.46 -3.59 -16.16
N VAL A 125 -20.15 -3.71 -16.15
CA VAL A 125 -19.31 -3.95 -17.32
C VAL A 125 -18.79 -5.38 -17.24
N HIS A 126 -18.89 -6.11 -18.35
CA HIS A 126 -18.34 -7.44 -18.48
C HIS A 126 -17.43 -7.51 -19.72
N TYR A 127 -16.28 -8.15 -19.59
CA TYR A 127 -15.34 -8.40 -20.69
C TYR A 127 -15.08 -9.91 -20.86
N ASP A 128 -15.39 -10.43 -22.04
CA ASP A 128 -15.32 -11.86 -22.36
C ASP A 128 -13.98 -12.31 -22.98
N GLY A 129 -13.01 -11.40 -23.09
CA GLY A 129 -11.74 -11.63 -23.81
C GLY A 129 -11.70 -11.00 -25.20
N SER A 130 -12.82 -10.47 -25.70
CA SER A 130 -12.90 -9.81 -27.00
C SER A 130 -13.83 -8.60 -27.01
N THR A 131 -14.91 -8.67 -26.25
CA THR A 131 -16.03 -7.73 -26.31
C THR A 131 -16.38 -7.26 -24.91
N TYR A 132 -16.61 -5.96 -24.79
CA TYR A 132 -17.13 -5.32 -23.59
C TYR A 132 -18.65 -5.19 -23.73
N THR A 133 -19.37 -5.54 -22.67
CA THR A 133 -20.82 -5.38 -22.58
C THR A 133 -21.18 -4.55 -21.38
N VAL A 134 -22.15 -3.64 -21.54
CA VAL A 134 -22.68 -2.80 -20.46
C VAL A 134 -24.09 -3.25 -20.15
N THR A 135 -24.37 -3.55 -18.89
CA THR A 135 -25.73 -3.82 -18.42
C THR A 135 -26.11 -2.76 -17.40
N ALA A 136 -27.14 -1.97 -17.71
CA ALA A 136 -27.75 -1.09 -16.72
C ALA A 136 -28.58 -1.96 -15.76
N PRO A 137 -28.46 -1.83 -14.43
CA PRO A 137 -29.42 -2.38 -13.50
C PRO A 137 -30.77 -1.79 -13.89
N GLY A 138 -31.73 -2.67 -14.20
CA GLY A 138 -33.08 -2.26 -14.55
C GLY A 138 -33.60 -1.25 -13.54
N SER A 139 -34.34 -0.27 -14.02
CA SER A 139 -35.13 0.68 -13.23
C SER A 139 -36.18 -0.09 -12.40
N GLY A 140 -35.72 -0.74 -11.33
CA GLY A 140 -36.53 -1.38 -10.32
C GLY A 140 -36.67 -0.42 -9.17
N THR A 141 -37.90 0.01 -8.93
CA THR A 141 -38.33 0.70 -7.72
C THR A 141 -37.63 0.17 -6.46
N ALA A 142 -37.10 1.09 -5.66
CA ALA A 142 -36.53 0.80 -4.35
C ALA A 142 -37.46 -0.13 -3.55
N ALA A 143 -37.01 -1.37 -3.32
CA ALA A 143 -37.59 -2.20 -2.28
C ALA A 143 -37.25 -1.54 -0.94
N ALA A 144 -38.29 -1.17 -0.19
CA ALA A 144 -38.19 -0.54 1.11
C ALA A 144 -37.29 -1.33 2.08
N PRO A 145 -36.57 -0.67 3.00
CA PRO A 145 -35.77 -1.36 4.01
C PRO A 145 -36.70 -2.13 4.96
N VAL A 146 -36.42 -3.43 5.11
CA VAL A 146 -37.02 -4.27 6.15
C VAL A 146 -36.46 -3.81 7.51
N PRO A 147 -37.29 -3.53 8.53
CA PRO A 147 -36.79 -3.00 9.80
C PRO A 147 -36.01 -4.06 10.57
N ALA A 148 -34.85 -3.67 11.08
CA ALA A 148 -34.06 -4.47 12.01
C ALA A 148 -34.69 -4.46 13.42
N SER A 149 -34.95 -5.65 13.95
CA SER A 149 -35.02 -5.96 15.38
C SER A 149 -34.18 -7.23 15.58
N GLY A 150 -33.37 -7.43 16.60
CA GLY A 150 -32.89 -6.67 17.75
C GLY A 150 -31.93 -7.59 18.54
N ALA A 151 -31.14 -6.99 19.44
CA ALA A 151 -30.45 -7.61 20.59
C ALA A 151 -29.05 -8.28 20.43
N ARG A 152 -28.03 -7.47 20.77
CA ARG A 152 -26.87 -7.66 21.68
C ARG A 152 -26.39 -9.07 22.09
N SER A 153 -25.08 -9.30 21.94
CA SER A 153 -24.03 -9.50 22.99
C SER A 153 -22.74 -9.93 22.26
N GLY A 154 -21.59 -9.28 22.40
CA GLY A 154 -20.66 -9.34 23.52
C GLY A 154 -19.49 -10.29 23.20
N GLY A 155 -18.24 -9.80 23.08
CA GLY A 155 -17.05 -10.66 23.14
C GLY A 155 -15.91 -10.39 22.15
N ALA A 156 -14.85 -9.78 22.70
CA ALA A 156 -13.41 -10.07 22.50
C ALA A 156 -12.76 -10.16 21.10
N ALA A 157 -11.61 -9.46 21.04
CA ALA A 157 -10.57 -9.56 20.03
C ALA A 157 -9.94 -10.95 19.92
N ALA A 158 -9.58 -11.37 18.71
CA ALA A 158 -8.48 -12.30 18.47
C ALA A 158 -7.88 -12.10 17.07
N SER A 159 -6.58 -11.83 17.08
CA SER A 159 -5.65 -11.86 15.95
C SER A 159 -5.47 -13.28 15.43
N LEU A 160 -5.43 -13.47 14.11
CA LEU A 160 -4.74 -14.61 13.50
C LEU A 160 -3.98 -14.19 12.23
N ARG A 161 -2.66 -14.33 12.35
CA ARG A 161 -1.68 -14.39 11.26
C ARG A 161 -1.97 -15.58 10.34
N GLY A 162 -1.59 -15.44 9.07
CA GLY A 162 -1.52 -16.56 8.13
C GLY A 162 -1.12 -16.13 6.72
N ALA A 163 0.10 -15.63 6.55
CA ALA A 163 0.70 -15.44 5.24
C ALA A 163 1.06 -16.80 4.63
N ARG A 164 0.71 -17.03 3.37
CA ARG A 164 1.36 -18.02 2.50
C ARG A 164 1.86 -17.33 1.23
N THR A 165 3.10 -17.67 0.92
CA THR A 165 3.93 -17.29 -0.21
C THR A 165 3.38 -17.86 -1.52
N ALA A 166 3.47 -17.08 -2.61
CA ALA A 166 3.37 -17.58 -3.97
C ALA A 166 4.39 -16.84 -4.85
N GLY A 167 5.13 -17.62 -5.63
CA GLY A 167 6.38 -17.25 -6.30
C GLY A 167 6.24 -16.32 -7.49
N LEU A 168 7.40 -15.74 -7.80
CA LEU A 168 7.74 -14.88 -8.93
C LEU A 168 7.47 -15.54 -10.29
N VAL A 169 6.83 -14.80 -11.20
CA VAL A 169 6.98 -14.97 -12.66
C VAL A 169 7.09 -13.57 -13.27
N GLY A 170 8.21 -13.29 -13.96
CA GLY A 170 8.49 -11.99 -14.55
C GLY A 170 7.70 -11.72 -15.83
N PRO A 171 7.43 -10.46 -16.19
CA PRO A 171 6.77 -10.14 -17.46
C PRO A 171 7.79 -10.02 -18.60
N GLY A 172 7.52 -10.72 -19.70
CA GLY A 172 8.09 -10.48 -21.02
C GLY A 172 7.53 -9.20 -21.68
N PRO A 173 7.99 -8.84 -22.89
CA PRO A 173 8.07 -7.46 -23.35
C PRO A 173 6.69 -6.90 -23.74
N ALA A 174 6.36 -5.72 -23.22
CA ALA A 174 5.19 -4.95 -23.63
C ALA A 174 5.49 -4.14 -24.90
N THR A 175 4.56 -4.25 -25.84
CA THR A 175 4.53 -3.56 -27.13
C THR A 175 4.32 -2.06 -26.94
N THR A 176 5.10 -1.26 -27.66
CA THR A 176 5.09 0.20 -27.66
C THR A 176 3.77 0.79 -28.13
N THR A 177 3.08 1.53 -27.26
CA THR A 177 2.05 2.51 -27.66
C THR A 177 2.54 3.92 -27.30
N ALA A 178 2.32 4.85 -28.23
CA ALA A 178 2.93 6.17 -28.30
C ALA A 178 2.84 6.99 -26.99
N ALA A 179 4.00 7.46 -26.54
CA ALA A 179 4.17 8.31 -25.38
C ALA A 179 3.45 9.66 -25.56
N ALA A 180 2.69 10.07 -24.54
CA ALA A 180 2.15 11.42 -24.42
C ALA A 180 3.31 12.42 -24.21
N SER A 181 3.44 13.37 -25.13
CA SER A 181 4.44 14.45 -25.06
C SER A 181 4.21 15.31 -23.82
N THR A 182 5.09 15.19 -22.83
CA THR A 182 5.09 16.06 -21.64
C THR A 182 6.03 17.23 -21.90
N THR A 183 5.50 18.45 -21.99
CA THR A 183 6.31 19.66 -22.15
C THR A 183 6.76 20.16 -20.78
N THR A 184 8.05 20.03 -20.47
CA THR A 184 8.65 20.52 -19.21
C THR A 184 9.31 21.88 -19.42
N THR A 185 8.87 22.89 -18.68
CA THR A 185 9.53 24.21 -18.65
C THR A 185 10.40 24.30 -17.40
N THR A 186 11.69 24.59 -17.58
CA THR A 186 12.65 24.64 -16.47
C THR A 186 12.84 26.09 -16.01
N SER A 187 12.68 26.35 -14.72
CA SER A 187 13.15 27.59 -14.07
C SER A 187 14.04 27.17 -12.91
N THR A 188 15.34 27.38 -13.05
CA THR A 188 16.35 26.76 -12.18
C THR A 188 16.48 27.52 -10.86
N THR A 189 15.73 27.11 -9.84
CA THR A 189 16.06 27.41 -8.45
C THR A 189 16.77 26.19 -7.87
N THR A 190 18.09 26.30 -7.64
CA THR A 190 18.87 25.25 -6.99
C THR A 190 18.47 25.14 -5.52
N LEU A 191 18.11 23.95 -5.07
CA LEU A 191 17.78 23.71 -3.67
C LEU A 191 19.07 23.67 -2.85
N VAL A 192 19.19 24.56 -1.86
CA VAL A 192 20.33 24.59 -0.94
C VAL A 192 19.91 23.91 0.36
N PRO A 193 20.62 22.87 0.82
CA PRO A 193 20.33 22.24 2.11
C PRO A 193 20.56 23.22 3.27
N PRO A 194 19.84 23.07 4.40
CA PRO A 194 20.17 23.81 5.61
C PRO A 194 21.57 23.44 6.13
N PRO A 195 22.25 24.32 6.89
CA PRO A 195 23.53 23.99 7.51
C PRO A 195 23.38 22.78 8.46
N PRO A 196 24.38 21.88 8.54
CA PRO A 196 24.30 20.68 9.35
C PRO A 196 24.18 21.03 10.84
N THR A 197 23.19 20.46 11.54
CA THR A 197 22.92 20.78 12.95
C THR A 197 23.35 19.70 13.95
N LEU A 198 23.85 18.53 13.55
CA LEU A 198 24.22 17.47 14.50
C LEU A 198 25.48 16.68 14.09
N PRO A 199 26.37 16.34 15.05
CA PRO A 199 27.42 15.35 14.83
C PRO A 199 26.83 13.94 14.71
N GLY A 200 27.41 13.11 13.84
CA GLY A 200 26.97 11.72 13.64
C GLY A 200 27.21 10.83 14.87
N PRO A 201 26.40 9.79 15.09
CA PRO A 201 26.60 8.87 16.21
C PRO A 201 27.89 8.07 16.06
N SER A 202 28.66 7.96 17.15
CA SER A 202 29.86 7.13 17.23
C SER A 202 29.48 5.66 17.38
N SER A 203 29.90 4.81 16.44
CA SER A 203 29.78 3.36 16.54
C SER A 203 30.88 2.81 17.47
N SER A 204 30.50 2.27 18.64
CA SER A 204 31.42 1.47 19.46
C SER A 204 31.44 0.02 18.95
N THR A 205 32.58 -0.42 18.42
CA THR A 205 32.83 -1.81 18.03
C THR A 205 33.53 -2.53 19.19
N THR A 206 32.95 -3.61 19.70
CA THR A 206 33.64 -4.52 20.64
C THR A 206 34.06 -5.78 19.89
N THR A 207 35.36 -5.98 19.75
CA THR A 207 35.98 -7.16 19.11
C THR A 207 35.84 -8.38 20.02
N VAL A 208 35.37 -9.52 19.49
CA VAL A 208 35.49 -10.82 20.16
C VAL A 208 36.18 -11.83 19.24
N VAL A 209 37.21 -12.47 19.79
CA VAL A 209 38.14 -13.43 19.18
C VAL A 209 37.48 -14.82 19.06
N SER A 210 37.68 -15.49 17.92
CA SER A 210 37.14 -16.84 17.61
C SER A 210 38.01 -17.99 18.12
N PRO A 211 37.43 -19.15 18.49
CA PRO A 211 38.09 -20.46 18.49
C PRO A 211 37.63 -21.39 17.32
N PRO A 212 38.36 -22.49 17.03
CA PRO A 212 38.38 -23.18 15.72
C PRO A 212 37.31 -24.29 15.54
N PRO A 213 37.10 -24.80 14.30
CA PRO A 213 35.95 -25.64 13.94
C PRO A 213 36.26 -27.14 13.89
N SER A 214 35.23 -28.00 14.06
CA SER A 214 35.04 -29.35 13.47
C SER A 214 33.91 -30.13 14.20
N PRO A 215 33.36 -31.24 13.66
CA PRO A 215 33.01 -31.57 12.28
C PRO A 215 31.55 -32.12 12.16
N ALA A 216 31.06 -32.32 10.93
CA ALA A 216 29.71 -32.80 10.63
C ALA A 216 29.49 -34.33 10.83
N PRO A 217 28.27 -34.77 11.20
CA PRO A 217 27.79 -36.15 11.02
C PRO A 217 26.58 -36.27 10.04
N PRO A 218 26.18 -37.50 9.63
CA PRO A 218 25.72 -37.85 8.27
C PRO A 218 24.18 -37.93 8.06
N PRO A 219 23.70 -38.26 6.84
CA PRO A 219 22.27 -38.26 6.47
C PRO A 219 21.61 -39.62 6.72
N THR A 220 20.28 -39.69 6.95
CA THR A 220 19.41 -40.80 6.47
C THR A 220 17.90 -40.65 6.83
N THR A 221 17.09 -40.68 5.77
CA THR A 221 15.86 -41.48 5.47
C THR A 221 14.61 -41.59 6.36
N ALA A 222 13.51 -41.83 5.62
CA ALA A 222 12.09 -41.75 5.93
C ALA A 222 11.41 -43.01 6.51
N GLY A 223 10.14 -42.85 6.90
CA GLY A 223 9.10 -43.87 7.09
C GLY A 223 8.43 -43.79 8.47
N ALA A 224 7.17 -44.15 8.73
CA ALA A 224 5.94 -44.39 7.96
C ALA A 224 4.77 -44.47 8.98
N SER A 225 3.56 -44.18 8.51
CA SER A 225 2.17 -44.62 8.88
C SER A 225 1.77 -45.18 10.26
N SER A 226 0.59 -44.75 10.75
CA SER A 226 -0.56 -45.60 11.20
C SER A 226 -1.77 -44.71 11.58
N THR A 227 -2.91 -44.74 10.87
CA THR A 227 -4.13 -45.58 11.00
C THR A 227 -4.97 -45.38 12.28
N THR A 228 -6.27 -45.05 12.15
CA THR A 228 -7.44 -45.52 12.98
C THR A 228 -8.74 -44.99 12.31
N THR A 229 -9.53 -45.83 11.62
CA THR A 229 -10.72 -46.63 12.03
C THR A 229 -12.07 -45.89 11.93
N THR A 230 -13.02 -46.53 11.25
CA THR A 230 -14.34 -46.04 10.82
C THR A 230 -15.53 -46.83 11.41
N LEU A 231 -16.66 -46.11 11.55
CA LEU A 231 -18.10 -46.51 11.37
C LEU A 231 -18.82 -47.31 12.47
N PRO A 232 -20.19 -47.40 12.51
CA PRO A 232 -21.24 -47.00 11.53
C PRO A 232 -22.44 -46.18 12.13
N GLY A 233 -23.29 -45.43 11.39
CA GLY A 233 -24.35 -45.78 10.40
C GLY A 233 -25.62 -44.93 10.77
N GLY A 234 -26.57 -44.51 9.93
CA GLY A 234 -26.87 -44.65 8.50
C GLY A 234 -28.01 -43.70 8.07
N GLY A 235 -28.43 -43.78 6.79
CA GLY A 235 -29.66 -43.18 6.22
C GLY A 235 -29.45 -42.00 5.26
N GLY A 236 -29.50 -42.24 3.93
CA GLY A 236 -29.52 -41.19 2.88
C GLY A 236 -30.95 -40.89 2.37
N PRO A 237 -31.14 -40.27 1.18
CA PRO A 237 -30.33 -39.29 0.46
C PRO A 237 -31.13 -38.00 0.13
N GLY A 238 -30.46 -36.85 0.05
CA GLY A 238 -31.01 -35.60 -0.50
C GLY A 238 -29.89 -34.82 -1.14
N GLY A 239 -29.80 -34.84 -2.48
CA GLY A 239 -28.69 -34.24 -3.21
C GLY A 239 -28.60 -32.72 -3.01
N PRO A 240 -27.40 -32.13 -2.93
CA PRO A 240 -27.27 -30.69 -2.97
C PRO A 240 -27.59 -30.22 -4.39
N GLY A 241 -28.66 -29.42 -4.52
CA GLY A 241 -28.97 -28.70 -5.74
C GLY A 241 -27.74 -27.91 -6.19
N GLY A 242 -27.30 -28.16 -7.43
CA GLY A 242 -26.34 -27.31 -8.10
C GLY A 242 -26.85 -25.87 -8.17
N PRO A 243 -25.95 -24.87 -8.28
CA PRO A 243 -26.37 -23.49 -8.44
C PRO A 243 -27.30 -23.38 -9.65
N ALA A 244 -28.48 -22.81 -9.41
CA ALA A 244 -29.48 -22.58 -10.43
C ALA A 244 -28.89 -21.73 -11.58
N PRO A 245 -29.25 -22.01 -12.85
CA PRO A 245 -28.83 -21.17 -13.96
C PRO A 245 -29.39 -19.75 -13.77
N PRO A 246 -28.65 -18.69 -14.17
CA PRO A 246 -29.14 -17.33 -14.07
C PRO A 246 -30.42 -17.18 -14.90
N GLY A 247 -31.44 -16.57 -14.30
CA GLY A 247 -32.72 -16.24 -14.95
C GLY A 247 -32.54 -15.32 -16.17
N PRO A 248 -33.60 -15.07 -16.96
CA PRO A 248 -33.52 -14.47 -18.29
C PRO A 248 -32.75 -13.16 -18.25
N GLY A 249 -31.62 -13.15 -18.95
CA GLY A 249 -30.61 -12.11 -18.90
C GLY A 249 -31.19 -10.74 -19.23
N ALA A 250 -30.88 -9.75 -18.40
CA ALA A 250 -30.96 -8.36 -18.81
C ALA A 250 -30.17 -8.24 -20.11
N GLN A 251 -30.84 -7.83 -21.19
CA GLN A 251 -30.16 -7.56 -22.45
C GLN A 251 -29.09 -6.48 -22.19
N PRO A 252 -27.85 -6.67 -22.68
CA PRO A 252 -26.83 -5.64 -22.54
C PRO A 252 -27.35 -4.36 -23.20
N ALA A 253 -27.24 -3.25 -22.48
CA ALA A 253 -27.63 -1.92 -22.94
C ALA A 253 -26.78 -1.48 -24.15
N ALA A 254 -25.52 -1.93 -24.22
CA ALA A 254 -24.63 -1.72 -25.36
C ALA A 254 -23.44 -2.70 -25.32
N SER A 255 -22.76 -2.87 -26.45
CA SER A 255 -21.53 -3.66 -26.56
C SER A 255 -20.50 -2.99 -27.48
N SER A 256 -19.21 -3.15 -27.19
CA SER A 256 -18.12 -2.63 -28.02
C SER A 256 -16.91 -3.55 -27.96
N SER A 257 -16.09 -3.58 -29.02
CA SER A 257 -14.77 -4.21 -28.99
C SER A 257 -13.68 -3.28 -28.45
N ARG A 258 -14.04 -2.05 -28.08
CA ARG A 258 -13.14 -1.02 -27.54
C ARG A 258 -13.30 -0.96 -26.02
N PRO A 259 -12.23 -0.58 -25.28
CA PRO A 259 -12.34 -0.29 -23.85
C PRO A 259 -13.47 0.70 -23.56
N LEU A 260 -13.98 0.65 -22.33
CA LEU A 260 -15.09 1.49 -21.91
C LEU A 260 -14.65 2.49 -20.85
N TRP A 261 -15.17 3.72 -20.91
CA TRP A 261 -14.92 4.78 -19.94
C TRP A 261 -16.19 5.15 -19.22
N ALA A 262 -16.19 5.03 -17.89
CA ALA A 262 -17.12 5.72 -17.03
C ALA A 262 -16.71 7.19 -16.92
N VAL A 263 -17.57 8.07 -17.44
CA VAL A 263 -17.38 9.52 -17.44
C VAL A 263 -18.45 10.15 -16.54
N PRO A 264 -18.09 10.66 -15.34
CA PRO A 264 -19.06 11.24 -14.44
C PRO A 264 -19.49 12.63 -14.91
N THR A 265 -20.68 13.05 -14.49
CA THR A 265 -21.21 14.38 -14.83
C THR A 265 -20.59 15.47 -13.95
N GLY A 266 -20.19 16.57 -14.59
CA GLY A 266 -19.72 17.78 -13.92
C GLY A 266 -18.25 17.74 -13.50
N ALA A 267 -17.67 18.92 -13.27
CA ALA A 267 -16.24 19.08 -12.94
C ALA A 267 -15.82 18.41 -11.62
N ASN A 268 -16.79 18.13 -10.74
CA ASN A 268 -16.60 17.42 -9.48
C ASN A 268 -17.22 16.02 -9.47
N GLY A 269 -17.63 15.52 -10.64
CA GLY A 269 -18.21 14.20 -10.77
C GLY A 269 -17.23 13.11 -10.33
N VAL A 270 -17.78 12.04 -9.76
CA VAL A 270 -17.02 10.87 -9.33
C VAL A 270 -17.62 9.58 -9.84
N VAL A 271 -16.76 8.58 -10.02
CA VAL A 271 -17.14 7.18 -10.27
C VAL A 271 -16.85 6.38 -9.02
N ALA A 272 -17.75 5.45 -8.68
CA ALA A 272 -17.65 4.59 -7.50
C ALA A 272 -17.57 3.12 -7.92
N PRO A 273 -16.36 2.56 -8.13
CA PRO A 273 -16.18 1.15 -8.47
C PRO A 273 -16.62 0.20 -7.37
N GLY A 274 -17.03 -1.01 -7.77
CA GLY A 274 -17.34 -2.10 -6.86
C GLY A 274 -18.51 -1.79 -5.93
N ASP A 275 -18.27 -1.89 -4.62
CA ASP A 275 -19.23 -1.61 -3.55
C ASP A 275 -19.41 -0.10 -3.28
N GLY A 276 -18.66 0.75 -3.97
CA GLY A 276 -18.68 2.20 -3.77
C GLY A 276 -18.02 2.66 -2.47
N SER A 277 -17.24 1.80 -1.82
CA SER A 277 -16.34 2.16 -0.70
C SER A 277 -15.39 3.29 -1.12
N HIS A 278 -14.99 3.29 -2.39
CA HIS A 278 -14.18 4.34 -2.97
C HIS A 278 -14.86 5.16 -4.07
N ARG A 279 -14.56 6.47 -4.09
CA ARG A 279 -15.05 7.44 -5.09
C ARG A 279 -13.85 8.14 -5.73
N TYR A 280 -13.80 8.13 -7.05
CA TYR A 280 -12.66 8.67 -7.81
C TYR A 280 -13.11 9.78 -8.73
N ARG A 281 -12.35 10.87 -8.76
CA ARG A 281 -12.51 11.95 -9.74
C ARG A 281 -11.93 11.53 -11.09
N GLY A 282 -12.26 12.29 -12.14
CA GLY A 282 -11.84 11.97 -13.49
C GLY A 282 -12.66 10.84 -14.09
N VAL A 283 -12.09 10.13 -15.06
CA VAL A 283 -12.75 9.00 -15.72
C VAL A 283 -12.22 7.67 -15.20
N THR A 284 -13.02 6.62 -15.29
CA THR A 284 -12.56 5.26 -15.00
C THR A 284 -12.67 4.43 -16.26
N GLU A 285 -11.52 3.99 -16.77
CA GLU A 285 -11.42 3.04 -17.87
C GLU A 285 -11.59 1.62 -17.34
N ALA A 286 -12.38 0.82 -18.05
CA ALA A 286 -12.48 -0.61 -17.91
C ALA A 286 -11.68 -1.25 -19.06
N GLU A 287 -10.53 -1.80 -18.72
CA GLU A 287 -9.54 -2.35 -19.65
C GLU A 287 -9.46 -3.86 -19.50
N GLY A 288 -9.71 -4.57 -20.58
CA GLY A 288 -9.56 -6.02 -20.67
C GLY A 288 -8.08 -6.40 -20.65
N VAL A 289 -7.71 -7.30 -19.75
CA VAL A 289 -6.34 -7.78 -19.59
C VAL A 289 -6.29 -9.30 -19.68
N ALA A 290 -5.16 -9.83 -20.17
CA ALA A 290 -4.94 -11.27 -20.22
C ALA A 290 -4.91 -11.83 -18.79
N ALA A 291 -5.79 -12.80 -18.51
CA ALA A 291 -5.82 -13.47 -17.22
C ALA A 291 -4.87 -14.68 -17.20
N ALA A 292 -4.34 -15.02 -16.02
CA ALA A 292 -3.60 -16.26 -15.85
C ALA A 292 -4.58 -17.46 -15.92
N PRO A 293 -4.24 -18.55 -16.64
CA PRO A 293 -5.08 -19.75 -16.69
C PRO A 293 -5.42 -20.26 -15.29
N PRO A 294 -6.65 -20.76 -15.03
CA PRO A 294 -7.71 -21.07 -16.00
C PRO A 294 -8.67 -19.91 -16.31
N ALA A 295 -8.46 -18.72 -15.77
CA ALA A 295 -9.31 -17.57 -16.07
C ALA A 295 -9.10 -17.15 -17.54
N GLY A 296 -10.18 -17.06 -18.31
CA GLY A 296 -10.12 -16.75 -19.74
C GLY A 296 -9.90 -15.26 -20.03
N ALA A 297 -10.52 -14.39 -19.24
CA ALA A 297 -10.45 -12.93 -19.39
C ALA A 297 -10.53 -12.26 -18.01
N ALA A 298 -9.75 -11.19 -17.82
CA ALA A 298 -9.82 -10.35 -16.64
C ALA A 298 -10.11 -8.91 -17.05
N LEU A 299 -10.69 -8.14 -16.13
CA LEU A 299 -11.00 -6.74 -16.34
C LEU A 299 -10.29 -5.91 -15.27
N GLN A 300 -9.51 -4.94 -15.70
CA GLN A 300 -8.82 -3.99 -14.86
C GLN A 300 -9.53 -2.64 -14.92
N LEU A 301 -9.66 -1.99 -13.75
CA LEU A 301 -10.15 -0.63 -13.65
C LEU A 301 -8.98 0.33 -13.51
N VAL A 302 -8.89 1.30 -14.42
CA VAL A 302 -7.85 2.33 -14.45
C VAL A 302 -8.50 3.71 -14.32
N ASN A 303 -8.20 4.42 -13.24
CA ASN A 303 -8.65 5.79 -13.05
C ASN A 303 -7.71 6.76 -13.78
N GLN A 304 -8.26 7.64 -14.60
CA GLN A 304 -7.52 8.65 -15.35
C GLN A 304 -7.98 10.06 -14.94
N LEU A 305 -7.03 10.88 -14.50
CA LEU A 305 -7.28 12.22 -14.00
C LEU A 305 -6.05 13.11 -14.11
N ASP A 306 -6.25 14.43 -14.06
CA ASP A 306 -5.14 15.38 -13.95
C ASP A 306 -4.34 15.15 -12.66
N VAL A 307 -3.02 15.30 -12.72
CA VAL A 307 -2.13 15.04 -11.57
C VAL A 307 -2.50 15.88 -10.34
N GLU A 308 -3.02 17.10 -10.51
CA GLU A 308 -3.43 17.92 -9.38
C GLU A 308 -4.67 17.34 -8.69
N GLN A 309 -5.59 16.72 -9.44
CA GLN A 309 -6.74 16.02 -8.87
C GLN A 309 -6.32 14.70 -8.20
N TYR A 310 -5.36 13.99 -8.78
CA TYR A 310 -4.78 12.78 -8.19
C TYR A 310 -4.19 13.03 -6.80
N LEU A 311 -3.39 14.09 -6.66
CA LEU A 311 -2.72 14.42 -5.40
C LEU A 311 -3.68 14.74 -4.26
N ARG A 312 -4.87 15.26 -4.55
CA ARG A 312 -5.91 15.51 -3.55
C ARG A 312 -6.43 14.21 -2.93
N GLY A 313 -6.48 13.13 -3.70
CA GLY A 313 -6.95 11.81 -3.25
C GLY A 313 -5.86 10.89 -2.71
N MET A 314 -4.65 11.41 -2.48
CA MET A 314 -3.52 10.65 -1.93
C MET A 314 -3.74 10.38 -0.43
N GLY A 315 -3.58 9.12 -0.01
CA GLY A 315 -3.83 8.66 1.36
C GLY A 315 -2.61 8.55 2.28
N GLU A 316 -1.44 9.02 1.85
CA GLU A 316 -0.17 8.87 2.60
C GLU A 316 -0.05 9.78 3.82
N VAL A 317 -0.64 10.97 3.74
CA VAL A 317 -0.65 11.96 4.82
C VAL A 317 -2.08 12.40 4.98
N LEU A 318 -2.70 12.05 6.11
CA LEU A 318 -4.11 12.34 6.41
C LEU A 318 -4.29 13.14 7.72
N ASP A 319 -3.22 13.77 8.21
CA ASP A 319 -3.29 14.66 9.37
C ASP A 319 -3.34 16.13 8.93
N PRO A 320 -4.49 16.82 9.10
CA PRO A 320 -4.66 18.21 8.67
C PRO A 320 -3.84 19.20 9.50
N ARG A 321 -3.20 18.77 10.60
CA ARG A 321 -2.38 19.61 11.47
C ARG A 321 -0.92 19.68 11.04
N TRP A 322 -0.54 18.93 10.01
CA TRP A 322 0.83 18.98 9.49
C TRP A 322 1.19 20.40 9.04
N ALA A 323 2.44 20.78 9.26
CA ALA A 323 2.91 22.11 8.93
C ALA A 323 2.76 22.36 7.41
N PRO A 324 2.32 23.55 6.99
CA PRO A 324 2.07 23.84 5.58
C PRO A 324 3.29 23.58 4.68
N ALA A 325 4.51 23.85 5.17
CA ALA A 325 5.72 23.59 4.42
C ALA A 325 5.94 22.09 4.13
N SER A 326 5.63 21.23 5.09
CA SER A 326 5.71 19.77 4.98
C SER A 326 4.71 19.23 3.97
N LEU A 327 3.46 19.70 4.03
CA LEU A 327 2.43 19.30 3.07
C LEU A 327 2.79 19.73 1.64
N ARG A 328 3.39 20.91 1.45
CA ARG A 328 3.91 21.35 0.14
C ARG A 328 5.04 20.45 -0.35
N VAL A 329 5.97 20.05 0.53
CA VAL A 329 7.04 19.10 0.18
C VAL A 329 6.43 17.76 -0.25
N GLN A 330 5.48 17.25 0.52
CA GLN A 330 4.76 16.01 0.20
C GLN A 330 4.10 16.09 -1.18
N ALA A 331 3.37 17.18 -1.47
CA ALA A 331 2.71 17.38 -2.76
C ALA A 331 3.73 17.41 -3.93
N ILE A 332 4.86 18.10 -3.78
CA ILE A 332 5.91 18.17 -4.82
C ILE A 332 6.56 16.80 -5.05
N ALA A 333 6.90 16.09 -3.97
CA ALA A 333 7.52 14.77 -4.04
C ALA A 333 6.57 13.74 -4.67
N ALA A 334 5.30 13.71 -4.24
CA ALA A 334 4.26 12.83 -4.79
C ALA A 334 3.96 13.16 -6.26
N ARG A 335 3.89 14.45 -6.64
CA ARG A 335 3.70 14.87 -8.05
C ARG A 335 4.84 14.36 -8.92
N THR A 336 6.07 14.54 -8.46
CA THR A 336 7.26 14.10 -9.20
C THR A 336 7.28 12.58 -9.37
N TYR A 337 6.93 11.85 -8.30
CA TYR A 337 6.86 10.40 -8.30
C TYR A 337 5.81 9.88 -9.30
N ALA A 338 4.59 10.40 -9.23
CA ALA A 338 3.50 10.03 -10.14
C ALA A 338 3.86 10.34 -11.61
N MET A 339 4.38 11.54 -11.88
CA MET A 339 4.76 11.93 -13.25
C MET A 339 5.94 11.10 -13.78
N ARG A 340 6.87 10.67 -12.91
CA ARG A 340 7.96 9.77 -13.29
C ARG A 340 7.44 8.36 -13.60
N ALA A 341 6.45 7.87 -12.86
CA ALA A 341 5.77 6.61 -13.17
C ALA A 341 5.09 6.67 -14.54
N MET A 342 4.38 7.77 -14.85
CA MET A 342 3.78 7.98 -16.17
C MET A 342 4.82 8.00 -17.29
N ALA A 343 5.95 8.68 -17.07
CA ALA A 343 7.02 8.78 -18.08
C ALA A 343 7.76 7.46 -18.34
N SER A 344 7.76 6.52 -17.40
CA SER A 344 8.55 5.27 -17.50
C SER A 344 7.70 4.03 -17.77
N GLY A 345 6.50 3.95 -17.20
CA GLY A 345 5.60 2.80 -17.31
C GLY A 345 4.17 3.13 -17.74
N GLY A 346 3.82 4.42 -17.85
CA GLY A 346 2.48 4.86 -18.27
C GLY A 346 1.40 4.76 -17.20
N GLU A 347 1.63 4.03 -16.10
CA GLU A 347 0.63 3.76 -15.05
C GLU A 347 1.26 3.67 -13.66
N ILE A 348 0.43 3.81 -12.62
CA ILE A 348 0.79 3.66 -11.20
C ILE A 348 -0.30 2.86 -10.46
N CYS A 349 0.04 2.05 -9.47
CA CYS A 349 -0.94 1.31 -8.68
C CYS A 349 -1.47 2.12 -7.48
N ALA A 350 -2.71 1.84 -7.03
CA ALA A 350 -3.35 2.56 -5.91
C ALA A 350 -2.92 2.09 -4.51
N THR A 351 -2.07 1.06 -4.41
CA THR A 351 -1.64 0.43 -3.15
C THR A 351 -0.30 0.96 -2.66
N ASP A 352 0.07 0.60 -1.43
CA ASP A 352 1.37 0.88 -0.80
C ASP A 352 2.59 0.44 -1.64
N ARG A 353 2.42 -0.56 -2.51
CA ARG A 353 3.44 -0.94 -3.50
C ARG A 353 3.88 0.22 -4.40
N CYS A 354 2.99 1.17 -4.68
CA CYS A 354 3.31 2.36 -5.46
C CYS A 354 3.04 3.62 -4.64
N GLN A 355 1.77 3.95 -4.45
CA GLN A 355 1.29 5.08 -3.69
C GLN A 355 -0.12 4.79 -3.21
N VAL A 356 -0.38 4.97 -1.91
CA VAL A 356 -1.73 4.84 -1.37
C VAL A 356 -2.61 5.93 -1.98
N TYR A 357 -3.51 5.52 -2.86
CA TYR A 357 -4.49 6.38 -3.52
C TYR A 357 -5.90 5.95 -3.14
N LEU A 358 -6.54 6.74 -2.29
CA LEU A 358 -7.87 6.40 -1.76
C LEU A 358 -8.98 7.03 -2.60
N GLY A 359 -8.71 8.17 -3.25
CA GLY A 359 -9.70 8.94 -4.00
C GLY A 359 -10.28 10.10 -3.19
N GLN A 360 -11.50 10.51 -3.53
CA GLN A 360 -12.14 11.74 -3.01
C GLN A 360 -12.27 11.80 -1.47
N GLN A 361 -12.35 10.65 -0.81
CA GLN A 361 -12.47 10.52 0.65
C GLN A 361 -11.16 10.87 1.38
N ALA A 362 -10.01 10.84 0.71
CA ALA A 362 -8.75 11.32 1.26
C ALA A 362 -8.58 12.85 1.13
N GLU A 363 -9.49 13.56 0.45
CA GLU A 363 -9.35 15.00 0.24
C GLU A 363 -9.59 15.77 1.55
N TYR A 364 -8.67 16.68 1.88
CA TYR A 364 -8.84 17.60 3.01
C TYR A 364 -8.23 18.98 2.70
N PRO A 365 -8.78 20.07 3.27
CA PRO A 365 -8.46 21.44 2.85
C PRO A 365 -6.97 21.81 2.93
N ALA A 366 -6.24 21.29 3.92
CA ALA A 366 -4.83 21.61 4.08
C ALA A 366 -3.95 20.99 2.98
N MET A 367 -4.20 19.74 2.58
CA MET A 367 -3.53 19.13 1.42
C MET A 367 -3.97 19.77 0.12
N ASP A 368 -5.27 20.03 -0.06
CA ASP A 368 -5.79 20.73 -1.25
C ASP A 368 -5.09 22.07 -1.46
N ARG A 369 -4.89 22.82 -0.37
CA ARG A 369 -4.14 24.07 -0.41
C ARG A 369 -2.66 23.86 -0.74
N ALA A 370 -2.00 22.84 -0.18
CA ALA A 370 -0.61 22.54 -0.49
C ALA A 370 -0.40 22.12 -1.96
N VAL A 371 -1.32 21.33 -2.51
CA VAL A 371 -1.37 20.96 -3.93
C VAL A 371 -1.50 22.22 -4.78
N SER A 372 -2.48 23.09 -4.48
CA SER A 372 -2.69 24.35 -5.21
C SER A 372 -1.50 25.32 -5.10
N ASP A 373 -0.91 25.48 -3.91
CA ASP A 373 0.23 26.36 -3.66
C ASP A 373 1.48 25.90 -4.43
N THR A 374 1.55 24.61 -4.77
CA THR A 374 2.70 23.98 -5.46
C THR A 374 2.33 23.49 -6.86
N ALA A 375 1.25 24.01 -7.46
CA ALA A 375 0.72 23.51 -8.72
C ALA A 375 1.81 23.39 -9.80
N GLY A 376 1.91 22.18 -10.37
CA GLY A 376 2.88 21.79 -11.38
C GLY A 376 4.34 21.68 -10.89
N GLN A 377 4.68 22.03 -9.65
CA GLN A 377 6.06 21.94 -9.17
C GLN A 377 6.51 20.49 -9.00
N VAL A 378 7.66 20.17 -9.60
CA VAL A 378 8.32 18.87 -9.54
C VAL A 378 9.82 19.02 -9.30
N LEU A 379 10.47 17.95 -8.88
CA LEU A 379 11.92 17.86 -8.77
C LEU A 379 12.53 17.24 -10.02
N VAL A 380 13.60 17.85 -10.52
CA VAL A 380 14.38 17.35 -11.65
C VAL A 380 15.85 17.17 -11.28
N PHE A 381 16.47 16.16 -11.88
CA PHE A 381 17.90 15.88 -11.80
C PHE A 381 18.40 15.47 -13.19
N ASN A 382 19.54 16.02 -13.63
CA ASN A 382 20.09 15.75 -14.97
C ASN A 382 19.05 15.91 -16.11
N ARG A 383 18.21 16.95 -16.05
CA ARG A 383 17.14 17.26 -17.03
C ARG A 383 16.00 16.23 -17.11
N GLY A 384 15.95 15.23 -16.23
CA GLY A 384 14.82 14.31 -16.08
C GLY A 384 14.11 14.50 -14.74
N LEU A 385 12.90 13.98 -14.60
CA LEU A 385 12.20 13.92 -13.31
C LEU A 385 13.04 13.13 -12.30
N ALA A 386 13.27 13.67 -11.12
CA ALA A 386 14.02 13.00 -10.07
C ALA A 386 13.22 11.81 -9.49
N SER A 387 13.92 10.84 -8.90
CA SER A 387 13.30 9.78 -8.10
C SER A 387 13.00 10.32 -6.70
N THR A 388 11.74 10.63 -6.43
CA THR A 388 11.30 11.23 -5.16
C THR A 388 10.61 10.22 -4.26
N VAL A 389 11.27 9.09 -4.03
CA VAL A 389 10.79 8.07 -3.09
C VAL A 389 10.79 8.63 -1.67
N TYR A 390 9.80 8.22 -0.88
CA TYR A 390 9.64 8.67 0.50
C TYR A 390 8.98 7.58 1.33
N SER A 391 9.18 7.67 2.64
CA SER A 391 8.61 6.72 3.60
C SER A 391 8.21 7.43 4.89
N ALA A 392 7.39 6.77 5.71
CA ALA A 392 6.86 7.37 6.92
C ALA A 392 7.98 7.89 7.84
N ASN A 393 8.96 7.05 8.17
CA ASN A 393 10.02 7.41 9.10
C ASN A 393 11.32 6.61 8.83
N GLY A 394 12.45 7.30 8.65
CA GLY A 394 13.79 6.70 8.51
C GLY A 394 14.60 6.59 9.82
N GLY A 395 14.01 6.85 10.98
CA GLY A 395 14.68 6.74 12.28
C GLY A 395 15.72 7.83 12.57
N GLY A 396 15.65 8.96 11.86
CA GLY A 396 16.59 10.09 11.95
C GLY A 396 17.77 10.00 10.99
N PHE A 397 17.79 9.00 10.10
CA PHE A 397 18.80 8.86 9.07
C PHE A 397 18.15 8.34 7.78
N SER A 398 18.30 9.05 6.66
CA SER A 398 17.88 8.49 5.37
C SER A 398 18.81 7.35 4.97
N ALA A 399 18.34 6.45 4.11
CA ALA A 399 19.15 5.38 3.53
C ALA A 399 19.54 5.70 2.09
N THR A 400 20.63 5.08 1.62
CA THR A 400 20.92 4.95 0.18
C THR A 400 19.87 4.08 -0.51
N ARG A 401 19.85 4.11 -1.85
CA ARG A 401 18.94 3.25 -2.62
C ARG A 401 19.27 1.77 -2.40
N ALA A 402 20.56 1.43 -2.40
CA ALA A 402 21.01 0.06 -2.18
C ALA A 402 20.65 -0.48 -0.79
N GLU A 403 20.75 0.33 0.27
CA GLU A 403 20.35 -0.06 1.62
C GLU A 403 18.84 -0.34 1.74
N GLY A 404 18.00 0.51 1.14
CA GLY A 404 16.55 0.39 1.30
C GLY A 404 15.84 -0.53 0.29
N PHE A 405 16.38 -0.69 -0.92
CA PHE A 405 15.77 -1.49 -1.98
C PHE A 405 16.64 -2.66 -2.47
N GLY A 406 17.83 -2.83 -1.88
CA GLY A 406 18.81 -3.82 -2.31
C GLY A 406 19.61 -3.38 -3.54
N PRO A 407 20.72 -4.09 -3.84
CA PRO A 407 21.49 -3.87 -5.05
C PRO A 407 20.65 -4.26 -6.28
N SER A 408 20.59 -3.38 -7.28
CA SER A 408 19.96 -3.70 -8.56
C SER A 408 20.70 -3.03 -9.71
N GLU A 409 20.77 -3.70 -10.85
CA GLU A 409 21.29 -3.08 -12.09
C GLU A 409 20.38 -1.94 -12.56
N ALA A 410 19.08 -1.97 -12.21
CA ALA A 410 18.07 -0.98 -12.55
C ALA A 410 18.26 0.39 -11.84
N GLY A 411 19.26 0.51 -10.96
CA GLY A 411 19.62 1.79 -10.37
C GLY A 411 20.68 1.66 -9.30
N SER A 412 21.94 1.91 -9.66
CA SER A 412 23.01 2.08 -8.69
C SER A 412 22.84 3.41 -7.93
N ASP A 413 23.41 3.51 -6.74
CA ASP A 413 23.43 4.77 -5.97
C ASP A 413 24.06 5.92 -6.79
N ALA A 414 24.99 5.61 -7.69
CA ALA A 414 25.61 6.58 -8.59
C ALA A 414 24.62 7.23 -9.57
N ALA A 415 23.54 6.53 -9.95
CA ALA A 415 22.48 7.09 -10.78
C ALA A 415 21.55 8.05 -10.00
N TYR A 416 21.54 7.94 -8.66
CA TYR A 416 20.69 8.70 -7.76
C TYR A 416 21.49 9.32 -6.60
N PRO A 417 22.50 10.17 -6.87
CA PRO A 417 23.44 10.64 -5.83
C PRO A 417 22.78 11.51 -4.74
N TYR A 418 21.55 11.96 -4.99
CA TYR A 418 20.72 12.68 -4.03
C TYR A 418 19.96 11.76 -3.05
N LEU A 419 19.77 10.47 -3.39
CA LEU A 419 19.22 9.44 -2.50
C LEU A 419 20.35 8.82 -1.70
N ARG A 420 20.82 9.56 -0.70
CA ARG A 420 22.01 9.22 0.10
C ARG A 420 21.64 8.94 1.55
N ALA A 421 22.51 8.20 2.23
CA ALA A 421 22.44 8.10 3.68
C ALA A 421 22.86 9.43 4.32
N ALA A 422 21.96 10.04 5.09
CA ALA A 422 22.21 11.33 5.74
C ALA A 422 21.35 11.52 7.00
N PRO A 423 21.89 12.19 8.04
CA PRO A 423 21.10 12.52 9.22
C PRO A 423 20.07 13.61 8.89
N TYR A 424 18.92 13.54 9.54
CA TYR A 424 17.91 14.60 9.52
C TYR A 424 17.24 14.72 10.91
N PRO A 425 16.72 15.91 11.28
CA PRO A 425 16.09 16.08 12.58
C PRO A 425 14.72 15.39 12.63
N THR A 426 14.44 14.67 13.71
CA THR A 426 13.14 14.05 14.01
C THR A 426 12.87 14.14 15.51
N ALA A 427 11.60 14.27 15.89
CA ALA A 427 11.18 14.19 17.30
C ALA A 427 10.93 12.76 17.77
N ASP A 428 10.70 11.83 16.84
CA ASP A 428 10.33 10.46 17.15
C ASP A 428 11.02 9.51 16.15
N PRO A 429 12.21 8.97 16.50
CA PRO A 429 12.89 8.04 15.62
C PRO A 429 12.24 6.65 15.59
N LEU A 430 11.11 6.43 16.28
CA LEU A 430 10.38 5.16 16.35
C LEU A 430 11.31 3.98 16.66
N PRO A 431 11.96 3.95 17.85
CA PRO A 431 12.83 2.84 18.21
C PRO A 431 12.02 1.55 18.38
N TRP A 432 12.56 0.45 17.90
CA TRP A 432 12.00 -0.89 18.07
C TRP A 432 13.10 -1.89 18.40
N SER A 433 12.70 -3.00 19.03
CA SER A 433 13.60 -4.10 19.37
C SER A 433 12.93 -5.43 19.05
N VAL A 434 13.66 -6.34 18.42
CA VAL A 434 13.22 -7.70 18.14
C VAL A 434 14.21 -8.67 18.76
N THR A 435 13.71 -9.55 19.61
CA THR A 435 14.48 -10.66 20.18
C THR A 435 14.17 -11.93 19.39
N VAL A 436 15.19 -12.53 18.80
CA VAL A 436 15.08 -13.77 18.03
C VAL A 436 15.90 -14.85 18.73
N GLY A 437 15.35 -16.06 18.90
CA GLY A 437 16.14 -17.18 19.37
C GLY A 437 17.27 -17.47 18.38
N LEU A 438 18.50 -17.68 18.85
CA LEU A 438 19.63 -17.94 17.94
C LEU A 438 19.37 -19.19 17.07
N GLY A 439 18.63 -20.17 17.60
CA GLY A 439 18.17 -21.35 16.85
C GLY A 439 17.21 -21.03 15.69
N ASP A 440 16.47 -19.91 15.76
CA ASP A 440 15.54 -19.48 14.72
C ASP A 440 16.22 -18.66 13.60
N VAL A 441 17.46 -18.20 13.82
CA VAL A 441 18.23 -17.39 12.84
C VAL A 441 18.98 -18.28 11.83
N ALA A 442 19.31 -19.51 12.21
CA ALA A 442 20.27 -20.37 11.51
C ALA A 442 19.67 -21.59 10.79
N SER A 443 18.34 -21.68 10.64
CA SER A 443 17.66 -22.84 10.02
C SER A 443 17.49 -22.72 8.51
#